data_AF-A0A1V1PH57-F1
#
_entry.id   AF-A0A1V1PH57-F1
#
_cell.length_a   1.000
_cell.length_b   1.000
_cell.length_c   1.000
_cell.angle_alpha   90.00
_cell.angle_beta   90.00
_cell.angle_gamma   90.00
#
_symmetry.space_group_name_H-M   'P 1'
#
loop_
_entity.id
_entity.type
_entity.pdbx_description
1 polymer ?
#
loop_
_entity_poly.entity_id
_entity_poly.type
_entity_poly.pdbx_seq_one_letter_code
_entity_poly.pdbx_strand_id
1 'polypeptide(L)'
;MSPGKRYFHEKKIQKQVEKEQEKHIEDLIQIIDDTLCPIASEISELKLLSRQASGEEIDMIFNWAFLVKQTNIDTFQQYVENLKQQIKVSGVFLKMSGPWPPYSFCPKIEK
;
A
#
# COMPACT_ATOMS: atom_id res chain seq x y z
N MET A 1 30.17 -14.68 -26.59
CA MET A 1 29.35 -15.33 -25.53
C MET A 1 28.29 -16.19 -26.20
N SER A 2 28.12 -17.45 -25.78
CA SER A 2 27.11 -18.33 -26.39
C SER A 2 25.69 -17.85 -26.08
N PRO A 3 24.71 -18.07 -26.98
CA PRO A 3 23.32 -17.62 -26.80
C PRO A 3 22.69 -18.10 -25.48
N GLY A 4 22.96 -19.34 -25.05
CA GLY A 4 22.45 -19.89 -23.79
C GLY A 4 23.02 -19.25 -22.53
N LYS A 5 24.27 -18.75 -22.56
CA LYS A 5 24.84 -17.99 -21.42
C LYS A 5 24.19 -16.61 -21.30
N ARG A 6 23.89 -15.93 -22.41
CA ARG A 6 23.21 -14.61 -22.37
C ARG A 6 21.81 -14.73 -21.77
N TYR A 7 21.01 -15.70 -22.23
CA TYR A 7 19.67 -15.95 -21.71
C TYR A 7 19.65 -16.25 -20.20
N PHE A 8 20.61 -17.03 -19.70
CA PHE A 8 20.69 -17.33 -18.26
C PHE A 8 21.10 -16.11 -17.43
N HIS A 9 22.01 -15.27 -17.95
CA HIS A 9 22.38 -14.02 -17.30
C HIS A 9 21.23 -13.01 -17.30
N GLU A 10 20.51 -12.84 -18.42
CA GLU A 10 19.32 -12.00 -18.53
C GLU A 10 18.23 -12.45 -17.55
N LYS A 11 17.94 -13.76 -17.50
CA LYS A 11 16.96 -14.33 -16.57
C LYS A 11 17.37 -14.16 -15.09
N LYS A 12 18.68 -14.20 -14.78
CA LYS A 12 19.18 -13.95 -13.43
C LYS A 12 19.04 -12.49 -13.03
N ILE A 13 19.39 -11.56 -13.94
CA ILE A 13 19.21 -10.12 -13.72
C ILE A 13 17.72 -9.81 -13.52
N GLN A 14 16.84 -10.36 -14.34
CA GLN A 14 15.40 -10.14 -14.22
C GLN A 14 14.84 -10.62 -12.87
N LYS A 15 15.23 -11.81 -12.42
CA LYS A 15 14.87 -12.30 -11.08
C LYS A 15 15.42 -11.45 -9.95
N GLN A 16 16.61 -10.88 -10.11
CA GLN A 16 17.18 -9.99 -9.11
C GLN A 16 16.40 -8.68 -9.02
N VAL A 17 16.03 -8.11 -10.18
CA VAL A 17 15.17 -6.92 -10.26
C VAL A 17 13.80 -7.17 -9.62
N GLU A 18 13.14 -8.29 -9.96
CA GLU A 18 11.85 -8.67 -9.36
C GLU A 18 11.94 -8.75 -7.84
N LYS A 19 12.99 -9.43 -7.32
CA LYS A 19 13.19 -9.58 -5.88
C LYS A 19 13.47 -8.25 -5.18
N GLU A 20 14.25 -7.37 -5.81
CA GLU A 20 14.51 -6.03 -5.26
C GLU A 20 13.25 -5.17 -5.24
N GLN A 21 12.38 -5.29 -6.26
CA GLN A 21 11.08 -4.63 -6.29
C GLN A 21 10.14 -5.13 -5.19
N GLU A 22 10.02 -6.45 -5.02
CA GLU A 22 9.21 -7.04 -3.95
C GLU A 22 9.66 -6.55 -2.58
N LYS A 23 10.97 -6.60 -2.31
CA LYS A 23 11.53 -6.10 -1.05
C LYS A 23 11.23 -4.61 -0.84
N HIS A 24 11.36 -3.80 -1.88
CA HIS A 24 11.07 -2.37 -1.78
C HIS A 24 9.60 -2.10 -1.45
N ILE A 25 8.68 -2.91 -1.98
CA ILE A 25 7.25 -2.85 -1.63
C ILE A 25 7.04 -3.24 -0.16
N GLU A 26 7.67 -4.31 0.31
CA GLU A 26 7.60 -4.73 1.71
C GLU A 26 8.11 -3.63 2.66
N ASP A 27 9.27 -3.04 2.35
CA ASP A 27 9.85 -1.96 3.14
C ASP A 27 8.91 -0.73 3.19
N LEU A 28 8.24 -0.40 2.07
CA LEU A 28 7.25 0.68 2.02
C LEU A 28 6.00 0.37 2.85
N ILE A 29 5.48 -0.86 2.76
CA ILE A 29 4.34 -1.30 3.57
C ILE A 29 4.66 -1.18 5.05
N GLN A 30 5.87 -1.60 5.46
CA GLN A 30 6.32 -1.50 6.85
C GLN A 30 6.39 -0.05 7.33
N ILE A 31 6.91 0.88 6.51
CA ILE A 31 6.94 2.30 6.85
C ILE A 31 5.52 2.86 7.07
N ILE A 32 4.56 2.48 6.23
CA ILE A 32 3.17 2.93 6.36
C ILE A 32 2.55 2.34 7.64
N ASP A 33 2.79 1.06 7.90
CA ASP A 33 2.31 0.33 9.08
C ASP A 33 2.84 1.00 10.37
N ASP A 34 4.16 1.15 10.49
CA ASP A 34 4.83 1.76 11.64
C ASP A 34 4.36 3.20 11.92
N THR A 35 3.92 3.91 10.87
CA THR A 35 3.54 5.32 10.96
C THR A 35 2.06 5.52 11.26
N LEU A 36 1.16 4.78 10.61
CA LEU A 36 -0.28 5.01 10.68
C LEU A 36 -0.97 4.13 11.73
N CYS A 37 -0.52 2.89 11.90
CA CYS A 37 -1.17 1.93 12.78
C CYS A 37 -1.19 2.34 14.25
N PRO A 38 -0.14 2.97 14.81
CA PRO A 38 -0.16 3.42 16.21
C PRO A 38 -1.22 4.49 16.53
N ILE A 39 -1.72 5.21 15.52
CA ILE A 39 -2.70 6.31 15.70
C ILE A 39 -4.14 5.80 15.53
N ALA A 40 -4.31 4.69 14.82
CA ALA A 40 -5.60 4.06 14.60
C ALA A 40 -6.06 3.26 15.83
N SER A 41 -7.37 3.23 16.05
CA SER A 41 -7.99 2.35 17.04
C SER A 41 -8.23 0.94 16.50
N GLU A 42 -8.44 0.82 15.19
CA GLU A 42 -8.58 -0.45 14.50
C GLU A 42 -8.18 -0.30 13.03
N ILE A 43 -7.75 -1.40 12.41
CA ILE A 43 -7.24 -1.44 11.05
C ILE A 43 -7.86 -2.64 10.36
N SER A 44 -8.30 -2.46 9.13
CA SER A 44 -8.95 -3.50 8.35
C SER A 44 -8.33 -3.55 6.96
N GLU A 45 -7.76 -4.70 6.60
CA GLU A 45 -7.30 -4.95 5.25
C GLU A 45 -8.49 -5.13 4.30
N LEU A 46 -8.52 -4.32 3.25
CA LEU A 46 -9.55 -4.37 2.23
C LEU A 46 -9.04 -5.11 1.00
N LYS A 47 -10.01 -5.60 0.22
CA LYS A 47 -9.70 -6.21 -1.07
C LYS A 47 -9.04 -5.20 -1.99
N LEU A 48 -7.96 -5.62 -2.67
CA LEU A 48 -7.35 -4.84 -3.74
C LEU A 48 -8.36 -4.65 -4.88
N LEU A 49 -8.44 -3.42 -5.38
CA LEU A 49 -9.28 -3.07 -6.50
C LEU A 49 -8.45 -3.13 -7.79
N SER A 50 -9.06 -3.64 -8.86
CA SER A 50 -8.46 -3.51 -10.19
C SER A 50 -8.44 -2.04 -10.61
N ARG A 51 -7.57 -1.69 -11.56
CA ARG A 51 -7.51 -0.37 -12.21
C ARG A 51 -8.90 0.14 -12.63
N GLN A 52 -9.70 -0.73 -13.24
CA GLN A 52 -11.07 -0.41 -13.65
C GLN A 52 -11.99 -0.12 -12.45
N ALA A 53 -11.89 -0.89 -11.37
CA ALA A 53 -12.72 -0.71 -10.18
C ALA A 53 -12.31 0.48 -9.32
N SER A 54 -11.01 0.83 -9.29
CA SER A 54 -10.49 2.01 -8.60
C SER A 54 -10.59 3.30 -9.43
N GLY A 55 -10.69 3.17 -10.76
CA GLY A 55 -10.61 4.28 -11.70
C GLY A 55 -9.19 4.86 -11.86
N GLU A 56 -8.16 4.07 -11.53
CA GLU A 56 -6.76 4.48 -11.56
C GLU A 56 -6.01 3.81 -12.71
N GLU A 57 -5.00 4.50 -13.27
CA GLU A 57 -4.16 3.97 -14.36
C GLU A 57 -3.07 2.99 -13.88
N ILE A 58 -2.85 2.93 -12.55
CA ILE A 58 -1.80 2.15 -11.89
C ILE A 58 -2.39 1.04 -11.03
N ASP A 59 -1.61 -0.03 -10.83
CA ASP A 59 -2.03 -1.14 -9.97
C ASP A 59 -2.05 -0.75 -8.49
N MET A 60 -3.02 -1.31 -7.77
CA MET A 60 -3.14 -1.17 -6.34
C MET A 60 -2.38 -2.30 -5.65
N ILE A 61 -1.41 -1.95 -4.81
CA ILE A 61 -0.57 -2.90 -4.07
C ILE A 61 -1.00 -3.09 -2.61
N PHE A 62 -1.76 -2.15 -2.03
CA PHE A 62 -2.43 -2.29 -0.73
C PHE A 62 -3.74 -1.50 -0.72
N ASN A 63 -4.66 -1.87 0.16
CA ASN A 63 -5.91 -1.16 0.40
C ASN A 63 -6.33 -1.34 1.87
N TRP A 64 -6.28 -0.28 2.67
CA TRP A 64 -6.51 -0.36 4.12
C TRP A 64 -7.56 0.65 4.56
N ALA A 65 -8.39 0.24 5.53
CA ALA A 65 -9.26 1.13 6.28
C ALA A 65 -8.70 1.32 7.69
N PHE A 66 -8.74 2.56 8.17
CA PHE A 66 -8.32 2.92 9.53
C PHE A 66 -9.51 3.50 10.29
N LEU A 67 -9.80 2.93 11.46
CA LEU A 67 -10.75 3.49 12.41
C LEU A 67 -9.98 4.42 13.32
N VAL A 68 -10.24 5.73 13.23
CA VAL A 68 -9.50 6.75 13.97
C VAL A 68 -10.45 7.49 14.90
N LYS A 69 -10.02 7.76 16.14
CA LYS A 69 -10.79 8.61 17.07
C LYS A 69 -10.94 10.00 16.47
N GLN A 70 -12.12 10.61 16.66
CA GLN A 70 -12.41 11.94 16.13
C GLN A 70 -11.34 12.98 16.53
N THR A 71 -10.80 12.89 17.75
CA THR A 71 -9.75 13.79 18.27
C THR A 71 -8.41 13.66 17.55
N ASN A 72 -8.19 12.57 16.82
CA ASN A 72 -6.91 12.24 16.17
C ASN A 72 -6.98 12.35 14.64
N ILE A 73 -8.13 12.76 14.06
CA ILE A 73 -8.30 12.81 12.60
C ILE A 73 -7.29 13.76 11.97
N ASP A 74 -7.17 15.00 12.46
CA ASP A 74 -6.26 15.99 11.89
C ASP A 74 -4.81 15.51 11.95
N THR A 75 -4.42 14.93 13.09
CA THR A 75 -3.11 14.30 13.26
C THR A 75 -2.92 13.19 12.23
N PHE A 76 -3.85 12.24 12.12
CA PHE A 76 -3.76 11.14 11.16
C PHE A 76 -3.60 11.64 9.73
N GLN A 77 -4.37 12.66 9.32
CA GLN A 77 -4.24 13.27 7.99
C GLN A 77 -2.85 13.89 7.78
N GLN A 78 -2.26 14.56 8.78
CA GLN A 78 -0.91 15.09 8.69
C GLN A 78 0.14 13.98 8.49
N TYR A 79 0.03 12.86 9.21
CA TYR A 79 0.92 11.71 9.03
C TYR A 79 0.80 11.13 7.62
N VAL A 80 -0.42 11.01 7.08
CA VAL A 80 -0.65 10.55 5.70
C VAL A 80 -0.02 11.51 4.68
N GLU A 81 -0.17 12.82 4.84
CA GLU A 81 0.43 13.79 3.92
C GLU A 81 1.97 13.76 3.98
N ASN A 82 2.56 13.62 5.17
CA ASN A 82 4.00 13.45 5.32
C ASN A 82 4.49 12.17 4.65
N LEU A 83 3.79 11.05 4.83
CA LEU A 83 4.10 9.79 4.16
C LEU A 83 4.01 9.92 2.64
N LYS A 84 2.98 10.57 2.11
CA LYS A 84 2.84 10.82 0.67
C LYS A 84 4.08 11.52 0.10
N GLN A 85 4.65 12.49 0.81
CA GLN A 85 5.88 13.15 0.37
C GLN A 85 7.09 12.23 0.46
N GLN A 86 7.22 11.47 1.56
CA GLN A 86 8.34 10.55 1.79
C GLN A 86 8.41 9.44 0.74
N ILE A 87 7.27 8.86 0.36
CA ILE A 87 7.24 7.72 -0.55
C ILE A 87 7.16 8.11 -2.04
N LYS A 88 6.94 9.39 -2.36
CA LYS A 88 6.81 9.85 -3.76
C LYS A 88 8.03 9.50 -4.62
N VAL A 89 9.21 9.48 -4.02
CA VAL A 89 10.48 9.12 -4.69
C VAL A 89 10.57 7.64 -5.04
N SER A 90 9.70 6.81 -4.47
CA SER A 90 9.69 5.35 -4.63
C SER A 90 8.81 4.86 -5.79
N GLY A 91 8.18 5.76 -6.55
CA GLY A 91 7.26 5.40 -7.64
C GLY A 91 5.91 4.87 -7.16
N VAL A 92 5.63 4.96 -5.86
CA VAL A 92 4.35 4.57 -5.25
C VAL A 92 3.58 5.83 -4.86
N PHE A 93 2.25 5.77 -5.03
CA PHE A 93 1.34 6.85 -4.68
C PHE A 93 0.42 6.37 -3.57
N LEU A 94 0.39 7.11 -2.46
CA LEU A 94 -0.57 6.90 -1.38
C LEU A 94 -1.77 7.82 -1.60
N LYS A 95 -2.97 7.24 -1.57
CA LYS A 95 -4.25 7.97 -1.65
C LYS A 95 -5.03 7.73 -0.37
N MET A 96 -5.66 8.79 0.14
CA MET A 96 -6.57 8.73 1.27
C MET A 96 -7.94 9.22 0.81
N SER A 97 -8.99 8.57 1.29
CA SER A 97 -10.39 8.94 1.04
C SER A 97 -11.19 8.86 2.33
N GLY A 98 -12.34 9.55 2.38
CA GLY A 98 -13.20 9.61 3.55
C GLY A 98 -13.19 10.98 4.24
N PRO A 99 -13.69 11.06 5.49
CA PRO A 99 -14.16 9.95 6.33
C PRO A 99 -15.44 9.29 5.79
N TRP A 100 -15.57 7.98 6.01
CA TRP A 100 -16.72 7.17 5.64
C TRP A 100 -17.38 6.58 6.89
N PRO A 101 -18.64 6.13 6.84
CA PRO A 101 -19.18 5.29 7.89
C PRO A 101 -18.31 4.02 8.09
N PRO A 102 -18.17 3.50 9.32
CA PRO A 102 -17.19 2.46 9.66
C PRO A 102 -17.63 1.05 9.24
N TYR A 103 -18.14 0.89 8.02
CA TYR A 103 -18.65 -0.38 7.49
C TYR A 103 -17.59 -1.49 7.49
N SER A 104 -16.31 -1.14 7.28
CA SER A 104 -15.17 -2.07 7.28
C SER A 104 -14.85 -2.69 8.65
N PHE A 105 -15.47 -2.18 9.72
CA PHE A 105 -15.26 -2.61 11.11
C PHE A 105 -16.54 -3.21 11.73
N CYS A 106 -17.63 -3.28 10.96
CA CYS A 106 -18.86 -3.88 11.42
C CYS A 106 -18.82 -5.41 11.23
N PRO A 107 -19.46 -6.20 12.13
CA PRO A 107 -19.59 -7.64 11.95
C PRO A 107 -20.25 -7.96 10.61
N LYS A 108 -19.73 -8.97 9.91
CA LYS A 108 -20.41 -9.48 8.71
C LYS A 108 -21.66 -10.21 9.17
N ILE A 109 -22.82 -9.81 8.64
CA ILE A 109 -24.06 -10.55 8.83
C ILE A 109 -23.99 -11.76 7.89
N GLU A 110 -23.80 -12.95 8.44
CA GLU A 110 -23.88 -14.20 7.67
C GLU A 110 -25.34 -14.41 7.21
N LYS A 111 -25.50 -14.85 5.95
CA LYS A 111 -26.79 -15.25 5.38
C LYS A 111 -26.96 -16.76 5.47
#